data_AF-A0A945WN76-F1
#
_entry.id   AF-A0A945WN76-F1
#
_cell.length_a   1.000
_cell.length_b   1.000
_cell.length_c   1.000
_cell.angle_alpha   90.00
_cell.angle_beta   90.00
_cell.angle_gamma   90.00
#
_symmetry.space_group_name_H-M   'P 1'
#
loop_
_entity.id
_entity.type
_entity.pdbx_description
1 polymer ?
#
loop_
_entity_poly.entity_id
_entity_poly.type
_entity_poly.pdbx_seq_one_letter_code
_entity_poly.pdbx_strand_id
1 'polypeptide(L)'
;MSIWNCTKLITIMISTIALVACNEAPENTEELRLPISINEVMASLINHSADPIWIAAWNNPTNDRDWRELEHLARQLQVGGSLLSIPGTGPADEAWTQRNEWQEYSEQLSAAAARAVNAARSQDIELISRAGDEIVDICESCHIDFKPDLPTMNIFGELSPTAER
;
A
#
# COMPACT_ATOMS: atom_id res chain seq x y z
N MET A 1 -6.42 -84.76 39.08
CA MET A 1 -6.72 -84.22 37.72
C MET A 1 -6.32 -82.76 37.73
N SER A 2 -5.56 -82.20 36.79
CA SER A 2 -4.63 -82.72 35.81
C SER A 2 -3.88 -81.49 35.28
N ILE A 3 -2.55 -81.50 35.43
CA ILE A 3 -1.50 -81.18 34.44
C ILE A 3 -1.57 -79.87 33.62
N TRP A 4 -0.42 -79.18 33.68
CA TRP A 4 0.18 -78.21 32.76
C TRP A 4 -0.10 -78.36 31.24
N ASN A 5 -0.09 -77.22 30.52
CA ASN A 5 0.72 -76.94 29.31
C ASN A 5 0.39 -75.50 28.82
N CYS A 6 1.31 -74.54 28.77
CA CYS A 6 2.56 -74.45 28.00
C CYS A 6 2.32 -74.48 26.47
N THR A 7 2.86 -73.46 25.81
CA THR A 7 3.08 -73.29 24.36
C THR A 7 1.89 -72.88 23.48
N LYS A 8 1.86 -71.61 23.07
CA LYS A 8 2.28 -71.22 21.72
C LYS A 8 2.54 -69.71 21.64
N LEU A 9 3.84 -69.38 21.63
CA LEU A 9 4.36 -68.21 20.94
C LEU A 9 3.85 -68.22 19.50
N ILE A 10 3.12 -67.18 19.09
CA ILE A 10 3.12 -66.72 17.71
C ILE A 10 3.45 -65.23 17.73
N THR A 11 4.70 -64.97 17.39
CA THR A 11 5.30 -63.70 17.03
C THR A 11 4.55 -63.03 15.87
N ILE A 12 4.09 -61.80 16.06
CA ILE A 12 3.82 -60.80 14.99
C ILE A 12 4.31 -59.47 15.59
N MET A 13 5.59 -59.13 15.50
CA MET A 13 6.28 -58.49 14.37
C MET A 13 5.52 -57.26 13.81
N ILE A 14 6.01 -56.09 14.26
CA ILE A 14 6.05 -54.80 13.55
C ILE A 14 4.72 -54.08 13.35
N SER A 15 4.53 -53.00 14.12
CA SER A 15 4.39 -51.68 13.52
C SER A 15 4.75 -50.60 14.54
N THR A 16 6.05 -50.32 14.65
CA THR A 16 6.53 -49.03 15.14
C THR A 16 6.10 -47.98 14.11
N ILE A 17 4.90 -47.42 14.29
CA ILE A 17 4.50 -46.20 13.61
C ILE A 17 5.42 -45.11 14.15
N ALA A 18 6.45 -44.80 13.37
CA ALA A 18 7.24 -43.61 13.59
C ALA A 18 6.29 -42.41 13.53
N LEU A 19 6.02 -41.80 14.69
CA LEU A 19 5.61 -40.40 14.72
C LEU A 19 6.81 -39.60 14.23
N VAL A 20 6.95 -39.51 12.90
CA VAL A 20 7.66 -38.41 12.27
C VAL A 20 6.83 -37.18 12.61
N ALA A 21 7.18 -36.54 13.73
CA ALA A 21 6.79 -35.18 14.00
C ALA A 21 7.20 -34.37 12.77
N CYS A 22 6.21 -33.79 12.09
CA CYS A 22 6.43 -32.75 11.12
C CYS A 22 7.26 -31.67 11.82
N ASN A 23 8.56 -31.63 11.53
CA ASN A 23 9.41 -30.52 11.90
C ASN A 23 9.04 -29.39 10.94
N GLU A 24 8.01 -28.61 11.29
CA GLU A 24 7.73 -27.33 10.62
C GLU A 24 9.00 -26.49 10.77
N ALA A 25 9.70 -26.28 9.65
CA ALA A 25 10.76 -25.28 9.61
C ALA A 25 10.14 -23.95 10.03
N PRO A 26 10.82 -23.12 10.85
CA PRO A 26 10.30 -21.81 11.19
C PRO A 26 10.05 -21.05 9.89
N GLU A 27 8.79 -20.74 9.63
CA GLU A 27 8.40 -19.87 8.53
C GLU A 27 8.99 -18.50 8.86
N ASN A 28 10.08 -18.15 8.18
CA ASN A 28 10.61 -16.80 8.23
C ASN A 28 9.64 -15.93 7.42
N THR A 29 8.54 -15.50 8.06
CA THR A 29 7.66 -14.47 7.51
C THR A 29 8.46 -13.19 7.50
N GLU A 30 9.25 -12.97 6.44
CA GLU A 30 9.82 -11.65 6.19
C GLU A 30 8.65 -10.67 6.09
N GLU A 31 8.64 -9.71 6.99
CA GLU A 31 7.65 -8.65 7.00
C GLU A 31 7.77 -7.86 5.70
N LEU A 32 6.65 -7.68 5.00
CA LEU A 32 6.60 -6.97 3.74
C LEU A 32 7.13 -5.55 3.94
N ARG A 33 8.17 -5.18 3.19
CA ARG A 33 8.82 -3.87 3.25
C ARG A 33 9.03 -3.30 1.86
N LEU A 34 8.82 -1.99 1.72
CA LEU A 34 9.14 -1.30 0.49
C LEU A 34 10.66 -1.16 0.34
N PRO A 35 11.19 -1.20 -0.91
CA PRO A 35 12.64 -1.09 -1.15
C PRO A 35 13.17 0.35 -1.02
N ILE A 36 12.29 1.32 -0.77
CA ILE A 36 12.59 2.76 -0.62
C ILE A 36 11.84 3.30 0.60
N SER A 37 12.22 4.50 1.06
CA SER A 37 11.54 5.15 2.18
C SER A 37 10.17 5.68 1.77
N ILE A 38 9.26 5.82 2.72
CA ILE A 38 7.96 6.46 2.51
C ILE A 38 8.12 7.87 1.93
N ASN A 39 9.15 8.63 2.36
CA ASN A 39 9.42 9.95 1.79
C ASN A 39 9.77 9.89 0.29
N GLU A 40 10.49 8.84 -0.15
CA GLU A 40 10.77 8.62 -1.56
C GLU A 40 9.52 8.19 -2.33
N VAL A 41 8.65 7.35 -1.74
CA VAL A 41 7.33 7.03 -2.33
C VAL A 41 6.51 8.32 -2.47
N MET A 42 6.53 9.20 -1.47
CA MET A 42 5.81 10.48 -1.51
C MET A 42 6.28 11.33 -2.66
N ALA A 43 7.59 11.59 -2.74
CA ALA A 43 8.11 12.49 -3.75
C ALA A 43 8.04 11.91 -5.18
N SER A 44 8.35 10.62 -5.35
CA SER A 44 8.49 10.02 -6.70
C SER A 44 7.18 9.51 -7.30
N LEU A 45 6.19 9.15 -6.47
CA LEU A 45 4.94 8.56 -6.93
C LEU A 45 3.73 9.41 -6.54
N ILE A 46 3.55 9.71 -5.25
CA ILE A 46 2.33 10.38 -4.77
C ILE A 46 2.25 11.83 -5.26
N ASN A 47 3.27 12.64 -5.00
CA ASN A 47 3.29 14.05 -5.43
C ASN A 47 3.18 14.14 -6.96
N HIS A 48 3.99 13.36 -7.67
CA HIS A 48 3.98 13.32 -9.14
C HIS A 48 2.59 13.00 -9.73
N SER A 49 1.84 12.11 -9.08
CA SER A 49 0.52 11.69 -9.55
C SER A 49 -0.64 12.58 -9.05
N ALA A 50 -0.46 13.28 -7.93
CA ALA A 50 -1.47 14.17 -7.37
C ALA A 50 -1.55 15.51 -8.10
N ASP A 51 -0.41 16.13 -8.45
CA ASP A 51 -0.39 17.48 -9.05
C ASP A 51 -1.31 17.62 -10.28
N PRO A 52 -1.30 16.68 -11.25
CA PRO A 52 -2.14 16.81 -12.43
C PRO A 52 -3.64 16.71 -12.14
N ILE A 53 -4.04 16.11 -11.02
CA ILE A 53 -5.45 16.04 -10.58
C ILE A 53 -5.93 17.42 -10.16
N TRP A 54 -5.14 18.16 -9.37
CA TRP A 54 -5.48 19.52 -8.96
C TRP A 54 -5.44 20.50 -10.14
N ILE A 55 -4.49 20.32 -11.05
CA ILE A 55 -4.38 21.18 -12.23
C ILE A 55 -5.52 20.96 -13.20
N ALA A 56 -6.01 19.74 -13.35
CA ALA A 56 -7.15 19.43 -14.20
C ALA A 56 -8.43 20.20 -13.83
N ALA A 57 -8.54 20.74 -12.60
CA ALA A 57 -9.69 21.55 -12.18
C ALA A 57 -9.72 22.96 -12.82
N TRP A 58 -8.57 23.51 -13.23
CA TRP A 58 -8.48 24.83 -13.85
C TRP A 58 -7.79 24.83 -15.23
N ASN A 59 -7.09 23.75 -15.57
CA ASN A 59 -6.52 23.47 -16.89
C ASN A 59 -7.03 22.11 -17.38
N ASN A 60 -8.28 22.11 -17.83
CA ASN A 60 -9.04 20.89 -18.10
C ASN A 60 -8.41 20.05 -19.23
N PRO A 61 -8.43 18.70 -19.13
CA PRO A 61 -8.15 17.82 -20.25
C PRO A 61 -9.02 18.16 -21.47
N THR A 62 -8.40 18.25 -22.65
CA THR A 62 -9.07 18.74 -23.87
C THR A 62 -9.40 17.64 -24.88
N ASN A 63 -8.85 16.45 -24.68
CA ASN A 63 -8.98 15.32 -25.59
C ASN A 63 -8.82 13.99 -24.84
N ASP A 64 -9.17 12.89 -25.50
CA ASP A 64 -9.16 11.56 -24.88
C ASP A 64 -7.79 11.12 -24.36
N ARG A 65 -6.69 11.59 -24.97
CA ARG A 65 -5.34 11.25 -24.49
C ARG A 65 -5.10 11.90 -23.14
N ASP A 66 -5.46 13.17 -22.98
CA ASP A 66 -5.26 13.90 -21.72
C ASP A 66 -6.13 13.28 -20.60
N TRP A 67 -7.37 12.86 -20.91
CA TRP A 67 -8.22 12.15 -19.96
C TRP A 67 -7.67 10.79 -19.54
N ARG A 68 -7.14 10.00 -20.48
CA ARG A 68 -6.50 8.71 -20.15
C ARG A 68 -5.23 8.89 -19.31
N GLU A 69 -4.47 9.94 -19.58
CA GLU A 69 -3.29 10.26 -18.78
C GLU A 69 -3.69 10.63 -17.34
N LEU A 70 -4.72 11.46 -17.18
CA LEU A 70 -5.26 11.79 -15.87
C LEU A 70 -5.78 10.54 -15.13
N GLU A 71 -6.44 9.61 -15.82
CA GLU A 71 -6.85 8.31 -15.26
C GLU A 71 -5.65 7.48 -14.79
N HIS A 72 -4.57 7.43 -15.57
CA HIS A 72 -3.36 6.70 -15.19
C HIS A 72 -2.67 7.31 -13.97
N LEU A 73 -2.58 8.63 -13.89
CA LEU A 73 -2.03 9.33 -12.74
C LEU A 73 -2.90 9.11 -11.49
N ALA A 74 -4.22 9.24 -11.61
CA ALA A 74 -5.13 8.92 -10.50
C ALA A 74 -4.98 7.46 -10.01
N ARG A 75 -4.72 6.50 -10.91
CA ARG A 75 -4.44 5.10 -10.51
C ARG A 75 -3.10 4.95 -9.81
N GLN A 76 -2.07 5.68 -10.25
CA GLN A 76 -0.79 5.73 -9.56
C GLN A 76 -0.95 6.27 -8.14
N LEU A 77 -1.74 7.32 -7.96
CA LEU A 77 -2.06 7.86 -6.64
C LEU A 77 -2.85 6.85 -5.79
N GLN A 78 -3.81 6.15 -6.38
CA GLN A 78 -4.58 5.11 -5.69
C GLN A 78 -3.69 4.00 -5.14
N VAL A 79 -2.77 3.48 -5.97
CA VAL A 79 -1.79 2.49 -5.55
C VAL A 79 -0.81 3.08 -4.54
N GLY A 80 -0.34 4.31 -4.78
CA GLY A 80 0.56 5.04 -3.88
C GLY A 80 -0.02 5.18 -2.48
N GLY A 81 -1.30 5.52 -2.37
CA GLY A 81 -2.04 5.54 -1.11
C GLY A 81 -1.94 4.21 -0.39
N SER A 82 -2.26 3.08 -1.05
CA SER A 82 -2.13 1.76 -0.43
C SER A 82 -0.69 1.40 -0.06
N LEU A 83 0.32 1.83 -0.81
CA LEU A 83 1.72 1.56 -0.46
C LEU A 83 2.13 2.21 0.87
N LEU A 84 1.46 3.29 1.28
CA LEU A 84 1.72 3.92 2.57
C LEU A 84 1.41 3.02 3.76
N SER A 85 0.58 1.97 3.61
CA SER A 85 0.34 1.02 4.69
C SER A 85 1.55 0.14 5.01
N ILE A 86 2.55 0.10 4.13
CA ILE A 86 3.71 -0.80 4.18
C ILE A 86 4.95 -0.01 4.60
N PRO A 87 5.70 -0.44 5.64
CA PRO A 87 6.92 0.25 6.04
C PRO A 87 7.96 0.23 4.92
N GLY A 88 8.72 1.32 4.81
CA GLY A 88 9.87 1.43 3.90
C GLY A 88 11.21 1.31 4.61
N THR A 89 12.22 1.96 4.02
CA THR A 89 13.60 2.01 4.53
C THR A 89 13.90 3.27 5.34
N GLY A 90 12.94 4.18 5.48
CA GLY A 90 13.10 5.43 6.22
C GLY A 90 13.12 5.23 7.73
N PRO A 91 13.78 6.13 8.49
CA PRO A 91 13.98 5.97 9.93
C PRO A 91 12.68 6.05 10.75
N ALA A 92 11.63 6.67 10.21
CA ALA A 92 10.34 6.82 10.88
C ALA A 92 9.24 5.91 10.30
N ASP A 93 9.50 5.27 9.15
CA ASP A 93 8.50 4.53 8.37
C ASP A 93 7.82 3.44 9.20
N GLU A 94 8.63 2.66 9.92
CA GLU A 94 8.17 1.60 10.84
C GLU A 94 7.26 2.14 11.94
N ALA A 95 7.64 3.26 12.56
CA ALA A 95 6.89 3.87 13.64
C ALA A 95 5.57 4.48 13.14
N TRP A 96 5.55 5.03 11.92
CA TRP A 96 4.35 5.60 11.31
C TRP A 96 3.36 4.52 10.91
N THR A 97 3.79 3.47 10.23
CA THR A 97 2.88 2.41 9.75
C THR A 97 2.27 1.58 10.88
N GLN A 98 2.82 1.62 12.09
CA GLN A 98 2.21 0.99 13.26
C GLN A 98 1.06 1.82 13.87
N ARG A 99 0.80 3.04 13.37
CA ARG A 99 -0.23 3.95 13.89
C ARG A 99 -1.54 3.78 13.13
N ASN A 100 -2.64 3.62 13.87
CA ASN A 100 -3.97 3.46 13.26
C ASN A 100 -4.34 4.67 12.41
N GLU A 101 -4.00 5.88 12.87
CA GLU A 101 -4.31 7.12 12.17
C GLU A 101 -3.59 7.19 10.81
N TRP A 102 -2.35 6.69 10.74
CA TRP A 102 -1.59 6.58 9.49
C TRP A 102 -2.25 5.61 8.51
N GLN A 103 -2.66 4.43 8.99
CA GLN A 103 -3.35 3.44 8.18
C GLN A 103 -4.68 3.99 7.64
N GLU A 104 -5.40 4.77 8.46
CA GLU A 104 -6.62 5.42 8.05
C GLU A 104 -6.39 6.44 6.92
N TYR A 105 -5.38 7.31 7.05
CA TYR A 105 -5.03 8.26 5.98
C TYR A 105 -4.59 7.57 4.68
N SER A 106 -3.81 6.48 4.78
CA SER A 106 -3.41 5.63 3.65
C SER A 106 -4.62 5.08 2.89
N GLU A 107 -5.60 4.51 3.62
CA GLU A 107 -6.85 4.01 3.05
C GLU A 107 -7.70 5.11 2.44
N GLN A 108 -7.87 6.24 3.16
CA GLN A 108 -8.63 7.39 2.69
C GLN A 108 -8.03 7.96 1.39
N LEU A 109 -6.71 8.11 1.30
CA LEU A 109 -6.03 8.60 0.10
C LEU A 109 -6.26 7.67 -1.08
N SER A 110 -6.09 6.36 -0.87
CA SER A 110 -6.36 5.37 -1.92
C SER A 110 -7.81 5.44 -2.41
N ALA A 111 -8.77 5.58 -1.48
CA ALA A 111 -10.18 5.69 -1.80
C ALA A 111 -10.54 7.00 -2.54
N ALA A 112 -9.95 8.14 -2.15
CA ALA A 112 -10.13 9.42 -2.83
C ALA A 112 -9.54 9.40 -4.24
N ALA A 113 -8.35 8.84 -4.41
CA ALA A 113 -7.76 8.63 -5.72
C ALA A 113 -8.58 7.69 -6.60
N ALA A 114 -9.23 6.65 -6.03
CA ALA A 114 -10.17 5.81 -6.77
C ALA A 114 -11.40 6.60 -7.27
N ARG A 115 -11.86 7.61 -6.52
CA ARG A 115 -12.90 8.54 -6.98
C ARG A 115 -12.38 9.39 -8.14
N ALA A 116 -11.15 9.88 -8.08
CA ALA A 116 -10.50 10.59 -9.19
C ALA A 116 -10.35 9.70 -10.45
N VAL A 117 -10.03 8.41 -10.29
CA VAL A 117 -10.00 7.44 -11.42
C VAL A 117 -11.36 7.36 -12.09
N ASN A 118 -12.44 7.24 -11.32
CA ASN A 118 -13.79 7.17 -11.87
C ASN A 118 -14.21 8.49 -12.54
N ALA A 119 -13.85 9.63 -11.95
CA ALA A 119 -14.10 10.95 -12.52
C ALA A 119 -13.36 11.17 -13.85
N ALA A 120 -12.10 10.74 -13.95
CA ALA A 120 -11.33 10.79 -15.19
C ALA A 120 -11.93 9.89 -16.28
N ARG A 121 -12.39 8.69 -15.91
CA ARG A 121 -13.09 7.77 -16.83
C ARG A 121 -14.41 8.35 -17.35
N SER A 122 -15.15 9.05 -16.51
CA SER A 122 -16.41 9.70 -16.90
C SER A 122 -16.21 11.07 -17.54
N GLN A 123 -14.96 11.55 -17.66
CA GLN A 123 -14.61 12.87 -18.17
C GLN A 123 -15.34 14.01 -17.42
N ASP A 124 -15.47 13.88 -16.11
CA ASP A 124 -16.25 14.81 -15.26
C ASP A 124 -15.34 15.70 -14.42
N ILE A 125 -15.20 16.96 -14.84
CA ILE A 125 -14.32 17.93 -14.18
C ILE A 125 -14.82 18.31 -12.79
N GLU A 126 -16.13 18.33 -12.55
CA GLU A 126 -16.66 18.66 -11.23
C GLU A 126 -16.34 17.53 -10.23
N LEU A 127 -16.42 16.27 -10.68
CA LEU A 127 -15.98 15.13 -9.86
C LEU A 127 -14.46 15.12 -9.66
N ILE A 128 -13.67 15.53 -10.65
CA ILE A 128 -12.21 15.69 -10.48
C ILE A 128 -11.91 16.76 -9.42
N SER A 129 -12.56 17.92 -9.49
CA SER A 129 -12.36 18.98 -8.50
C SER A 129 -12.71 18.51 -7.08
N ARG A 130 -13.86 17.84 -6.90
CA ARG A 130 -14.25 17.31 -5.59
C ARG A 130 -13.27 16.27 -5.05
N ALA A 131 -12.81 15.36 -5.90
CA ALA A 131 -11.80 14.38 -5.50
C ALA A 131 -10.45 15.05 -5.17
N GLY A 132 -10.08 16.10 -5.92
CA GLY A 132 -8.91 16.92 -5.66
C GLY A 132 -8.94 17.59 -4.29
N ASP A 133 -10.07 18.21 -3.93
CA ASP A 133 -10.27 18.84 -2.62
C ASP A 133 -10.13 17.81 -1.47
N GLU A 134 -10.77 16.66 -1.60
CA GLU A 134 -10.65 15.57 -0.61
C GLU A 134 -9.21 15.07 -0.48
N ILE A 135 -8.46 14.97 -1.57
CA ILE A 135 -7.03 14.59 -1.55
C ILE A 135 -6.21 15.66 -0.81
N VAL A 136 -6.47 16.96 -1.02
CA VAL A 136 -5.78 18.04 -0.29
C VAL A 136 -6.04 17.90 1.22
N ASP A 137 -7.31 17.76 1.62
CA ASP A 137 -7.69 17.65 3.02
C ASP A 137 -6.97 16.47 3.73
N ILE A 138 -6.88 15.32 3.04
CA ILE A 138 -6.17 14.13 3.56
C ILE A 138 -4.66 14.39 3.66
N CYS A 139 -4.05 14.95 2.61
CA CYS A 139 -2.62 15.25 2.57
C CYS A 139 -2.23 16.23 3.69
N GLU A 140 -2.99 17.31 3.87
CA GLU A 140 -2.73 18.31 4.91
C GLU A 140 -2.90 17.70 6.31
N SER A 141 -3.98 16.96 6.54
CA SER A 141 -4.27 16.34 7.84
C SER A 141 -3.19 15.33 8.24
N CYS A 142 -2.80 14.44 7.32
CA CYS A 142 -1.73 13.47 7.55
C CYS A 142 -0.39 14.16 7.84
N HIS A 143 -0.05 15.21 7.09
CA HIS A 143 1.18 15.96 7.32
C HIS A 143 1.17 16.72 8.65
N ILE A 144 0.04 17.27 9.08
CA ILE A 144 -0.08 17.91 10.40
C ILE A 144 0.22 16.89 11.52
N ASP A 145 -0.30 15.67 11.40
CA ASP A 145 -0.16 14.64 12.44
C ASP A 145 1.23 13.97 12.47
N PHE A 146 1.85 13.77 11.31
CA PHE A 146 3.05 12.93 11.19
C PHE A 146 4.30 13.67 10.70
N LYS A 147 4.14 14.86 10.12
CA LYS A 147 5.24 15.65 9.53
C LYS A 147 4.99 17.17 9.62
N PRO A 148 4.74 17.73 10.83
CA PRO A 148 4.32 19.12 11.01
C PRO A 148 5.36 20.17 10.55
N ASP A 149 6.62 19.77 10.42
CA ASP A 149 7.67 20.60 9.84
C ASP A 149 7.61 20.52 8.28
N LEU A 150 6.84 21.41 7.65
CA LEU A 150 6.64 21.46 6.18
C LEU A 150 7.77 22.21 5.41
N PRO A 151 8.12 21.82 4.15
CA PRO A 151 8.05 20.46 3.61
C PRO A 151 9.34 19.97 2.90
N THR A 152 9.57 18.65 2.95
CA THR A 152 10.53 17.91 2.11
C THR A 152 10.01 17.65 0.69
N MET A 153 9.06 18.45 0.19
CA MET A 153 8.45 18.33 -1.16
C MET A 153 9.49 18.32 -2.30
N ASN A 154 10.75 18.64 -1.97
CA ASN A 154 11.81 18.91 -2.91
C ASN A 154 13.03 17.99 -2.78
N ILE A 155 12.91 16.76 -2.21
CA ILE A 155 14.08 15.85 -2.11
C ILE A 155 14.72 15.54 -3.48
N PHE A 156 13.94 15.67 -4.55
CA PHE A 156 14.39 15.49 -5.93
C PHE A 156 14.32 16.78 -6.79
N GLY A 157 14.05 17.95 -6.19
CA GLY A 157 13.68 19.16 -6.94
C GLY A 157 12.19 19.19 -7.31
N GLU A 158 11.77 20.28 -7.96
CA GLU A 158 10.41 20.45 -8.49
C GLU A 158 10.26 19.53 -9.72
N LEU A 159 9.68 18.35 -9.50
CA LEU A 159 9.48 17.32 -10.52
C LEU A 159 8.02 17.18 -10.95
N SER A 160 7.18 18.19 -10.65
CA SER A 160 5.81 18.18 -11.14
C SER A 160 5.83 18.08 -12.67
N PRO A 161 5.10 17.12 -13.29
CA PRO A 161 4.99 17.02 -14.75
C PRO A 161 4.26 18.22 -15.38
N THR A 162 3.92 19.20 -14.55
CA THR A 162 3.23 20.44 -14.88
C THR A 162 4.00 21.69 -14.46
N ALA A 163 5.19 21.57 -13.85
CA ALA A 163 5.99 22.72 -13.40
C ALA A 163 6.31 23.74 -14.50
N GLU A 164 6.25 23.31 -15.77
CA GLU A 164 6.52 24.13 -16.95
C GLU A 164 5.27 24.40 -17.82
N ARG A 165 4.06 24.02 -17.37
CA ARG A 165 2.81 24.19 -18.14
C ARG A 165 1.94 25.34 -17.65
#